data_AF-A0AAN4VN53-F1
#
_entry.id   AF-A0AAN4VN53-F1
#
_cell.length_a   1.000
_cell.length_b   1.000
_cell.length_c   1.000
_cell.angle_alpha   90.00
_cell.angle_beta   90.00
_cell.angle_gamma   90.00
#
_symmetry.space_group_name_H-M   'P 1'
#
loop_
_entity.id
_entity.type
_entity.pdbx_description
1 polymer ?
#
loop_
_entity_poly.entity_id
_entity_poly.type
_entity_poly.pdbx_seq_one_letter_code
_entity_poly.pdbx_strand_id
1 'polypeptide(L)'
;MANQMVHTVAKTAPKDDQSWLINRITDGVREAQLDLSTFTKDKSHENDYFASITDDDYEAWTKSGIPLAQITGTNNYGPYDPNASDGRNGTIIGFLESQVHVQFTRTGFEDQYPTVGVRYMGVIDKKNLPYTVDFSKAKLEGLFLDYDKGAAAPHVTVLNPATAAASASDTSHTA
;
A
#
# COMPACT_ATOMS: atom_id res chain seq x y z
N MET A 1 35.49 -23.90 27.05
CA MET A 1 34.31 -23.03 26.93
C MET A 1 34.49 -22.26 25.64
N ALA A 2 33.63 -22.44 24.64
CA ALA A 2 33.74 -21.73 23.37
C ALA A 2 33.14 -20.33 23.53
N ASN A 3 33.91 -19.29 23.21
CA ASN A 3 33.38 -17.94 23.11
C ASN A 3 32.30 -17.92 22.03
N GLN A 4 31.07 -17.59 22.41
CA GLN A 4 30.00 -17.31 21.48
C GLN A 4 30.38 -16.02 20.74
N MET A 5 30.86 -16.14 19.49
CA MET A 5 31.10 -15.00 18.64
C MET A 5 29.75 -14.33 18.38
N VAL A 6 29.57 -13.09 18.84
CA VAL A 6 28.41 -12.29 18.48
C VAL A 6 28.51 -11.98 17.00
N HIS A 7 27.73 -12.68 16.19
CA HIS A 7 27.57 -12.36 14.77
C HIS A 7 26.57 -11.20 14.65
N THR A 8 27.08 -9.98 14.65
CA THR A 8 26.26 -8.81 14.28
C THR A 8 26.08 -8.83 12.76
N VAL A 9 24.96 -9.36 12.28
CA VAL A 9 24.54 -9.21 10.89
C VAL A 9 23.91 -7.83 10.76
N ALA A 10 24.64 -6.87 10.18
CA ALA A 10 24.04 -5.60 9.80
C ALA A 10 23.08 -5.85 8.62
N LYS A 11 21.77 -5.78 8.87
CA LYS A 11 20.78 -5.79 7.79
C LYS A 11 20.90 -4.47 7.05
N THR A 12 21.40 -4.52 5.82
CA THR A 12 21.40 -3.35 4.94
C THR A 12 19.97 -3.13 4.45
N ALA A 13 19.50 -1.89 4.51
CA ALA A 13 18.19 -1.54 3.96
C ALA A 13 18.09 -2.04 2.50
N PRO A 14 17.08 -2.84 2.16
CA PRO A 14 16.87 -3.27 0.78
C PRO A 14 16.59 -2.05 -0.10
N LYS A 15 16.93 -2.14 -1.39
CA LYS A 15 16.57 -1.09 -2.33
C LYS A 15 15.04 -1.07 -2.50
N ASP A 16 14.41 0.08 -2.33
CA ASP A 16 12.97 0.24 -2.59
C ASP A 16 12.66 -0.07 -4.06
N ASP A 17 11.76 -1.02 -4.28
CA ASP A 17 11.28 -1.42 -5.60
C ASP A 17 10.04 -0.60 -5.96
N GLN A 18 10.28 0.52 -6.64
CA GLN A 18 9.23 1.39 -7.18
C GLN A 18 8.88 1.08 -8.65
N SER A 19 9.11 -0.16 -9.12
CA SER A 19 8.74 -0.57 -10.49
C SER A 19 7.23 -0.50 -10.76
N TRP A 20 6.40 -0.46 -9.71
CA TRP A 20 4.96 -0.20 -9.79
C TRP A 20 4.62 1.23 -10.23
N LEU A 21 5.49 2.21 -10.00
CA LEU A 21 5.23 3.63 -10.28
C LEU A 21 5.94 4.07 -11.56
N ILE A 22 5.20 4.13 -12.66
CA ILE A 22 5.75 4.47 -13.98
C ILE A 22 5.95 5.97 -14.13
N ASN A 23 4.94 6.75 -13.74
CA ASN A 23 5.00 8.20 -13.86
C ASN A 23 4.35 8.87 -12.66
N ARG A 24 5.04 9.91 -12.18
CA ARG A 24 4.63 10.74 -11.06
C ARG A 24 3.85 11.92 -11.59
N ILE A 25 2.63 12.10 -11.07
CA ILE A 25 1.90 13.35 -11.23
C ILE A 25 2.31 14.25 -10.06
N THR A 26 2.73 15.48 -10.37
CA THR A 26 3.15 16.49 -9.37
C THR A 26 2.07 16.68 -8.32
N ASP A 27 2.48 16.87 -7.06
CA ASP A 27 1.62 17.04 -5.88
C ASP A 27 0.63 15.89 -5.63
N GLY A 28 0.78 14.74 -6.30
CA GLY A 28 -0.11 13.59 -6.16
C GLY A 28 0.11 12.75 -4.90
N VAL A 29 0.72 13.29 -3.83
CA VAL A 29 0.96 12.58 -2.56
C VAL A 29 0.43 13.39 -1.40
N ARG A 30 -0.18 12.69 -0.44
CA ARG A 30 -0.66 13.25 0.82
C ARG A 30 -0.11 12.44 1.99
N GLU A 31 -0.23 12.99 3.18
CA GLU A 31 0.15 12.29 4.39
C GLU A 31 -0.99 11.40 4.90
N ALA A 32 -0.62 10.28 5.52
CA ALA A 32 -1.52 9.42 6.27
C ALA A 32 -0.77 8.79 7.46
N GLN A 33 -1.49 8.43 8.51
CA GLN A 33 -0.94 7.70 9.65
C GLN A 33 -1.20 6.21 9.49
N LEU A 34 -0.15 5.39 9.49
CA LEU A 34 -0.32 3.93 9.44
C LEU A 34 -0.73 3.36 10.80
N ASP A 35 -1.23 2.13 10.81
CA ASP A 35 -1.19 1.24 11.97
C ASP A 35 -0.40 -0.02 11.60
N LEU A 36 0.87 -0.07 12.01
CA LEU A 36 1.77 -1.17 11.67
C LEU A 36 1.32 -2.52 12.22
N SER A 37 0.46 -2.56 13.24
CA SER A 37 -0.08 -3.82 13.75
C SER A 37 -0.89 -4.59 12.70
N THR A 38 -1.45 -3.89 11.70
CA THR A 38 -2.20 -4.50 10.59
C THR A 38 -1.30 -5.18 9.57
N PHE A 39 -0.02 -4.80 9.49
CA PHE A 39 0.96 -5.36 8.55
C PHE A 39 1.49 -6.73 9.01
N THR A 40 1.46 -7.01 10.31
CA THR A 40 1.96 -8.26 10.90
C THR A 40 0.85 -9.15 11.46
N LYS A 41 -0.42 -8.71 11.36
CA LYS A 41 -1.59 -9.43 11.89
C LYS A 41 -1.80 -10.78 11.21
N ASP A 42 -1.56 -10.83 9.91
CA ASP A 42 -1.65 -12.05 9.10
C ASP A 42 -0.28 -12.41 8.52
N LYS A 43 0.34 -13.42 9.12
CA LYS A 43 1.64 -13.96 8.72
C LYS A 43 1.69 -14.43 7.27
N SER A 44 0.56 -14.80 6.67
CA SER A 44 0.53 -15.24 5.27
C SER A 44 0.77 -14.11 4.27
N HIS A 45 0.53 -12.86 4.68
CA HIS A 45 0.68 -11.66 3.85
C HIS A 45 1.94 -10.84 4.19
N GLU A 46 2.74 -11.23 5.18
CA GLU A 46 3.94 -10.45 5.57
C GLU A 46 4.93 -10.28 4.42
N ASN A 47 5.10 -11.29 3.58
CA ASN A 47 5.96 -11.21 2.40
C ASN A 47 5.40 -10.29 1.30
N ASP A 48 4.10 -9.99 1.31
CA ASP A 48 3.51 -9.01 0.41
C ASP A 48 3.78 -7.58 0.90
N TYR A 49 3.99 -7.40 2.20
CA TYR A 49 4.14 -6.08 2.79
C TYR A 49 5.58 -5.70 3.15
N PHE A 50 6.43 -6.67 3.45
CA PHE A 50 7.81 -6.44 3.84
C PHE A 50 8.80 -6.95 2.79
N ALA A 51 9.83 -6.14 2.51
CA ALA A 51 10.94 -6.50 1.63
C ALA A 51 11.98 -7.38 2.34
N SER A 52 12.01 -7.32 3.68
CA SER A 52 12.88 -8.14 4.51
C SER A 52 12.25 -8.28 5.90
N ILE A 53 11.69 -9.45 6.18
CA ILE A 53 11.18 -9.80 7.51
C ILE A 53 11.41 -11.30 7.77
N THR A 54 11.88 -11.62 8.96
CA THR A 54 11.99 -12.97 9.53
C THR A 54 11.61 -12.93 11.00
N ASP A 55 11.27 -14.08 11.59
CA ASP A 55 10.79 -14.15 12.98
C ASP A 55 11.78 -13.60 14.03
N ASP A 56 13.09 -13.59 13.72
CA ASP A 56 14.14 -13.09 14.61
C ASP A 56 14.49 -11.60 14.39
N ASP A 57 13.75 -10.89 13.52
CA ASP A 57 14.08 -9.52 13.14
C ASP A 57 13.61 -8.49 14.15
N TYR A 58 14.53 -7.59 14.51
CA TYR A 58 14.22 -6.36 15.24
C TYR A 58 13.99 -5.16 14.32
N GLU A 59 14.33 -5.31 13.03
CA GLU A 59 14.20 -4.27 12.03
C GLU A 59 13.72 -4.89 10.72
N ALA A 60 12.72 -4.27 10.10
CA ALA A 60 12.21 -4.64 8.79
C ALA A 60 11.94 -3.40 7.94
N TRP A 61 11.74 -3.63 6.65
CA TRP A 61 11.40 -2.57 5.73
C TRP A 61 10.17 -2.95 4.93
N THR A 62 9.18 -2.06 4.85
CA THR A 62 8.00 -2.29 4.02
C THR A 62 8.35 -2.20 2.52
N LYS A 63 7.49 -2.72 1.67
CA LYS A 63 7.51 -2.45 0.22
C LYS A 63 6.76 -1.15 -0.05
N SER A 64 7.19 -0.33 -1.01
CA SER A 64 6.34 0.72 -1.58
C SER A 64 5.26 0.11 -2.48
N GLY A 65 4.23 0.89 -2.82
CA GLY A 65 3.15 0.43 -3.70
C GLY A 65 2.08 -0.41 -3.00
N ILE A 66 2.16 -0.58 -1.68
CA ILE A 66 1.12 -1.28 -0.91
C ILE A 66 -0.17 -0.46 -1.00
N PRO A 67 -1.31 -1.04 -1.45
CA PRO A 67 -2.59 -0.34 -1.44
C PRO A 67 -3.05 -0.14 0.00
N LEU A 68 -3.45 1.08 0.36
CA LEU A 68 -3.85 1.44 1.73
C LEU A 68 -5.34 1.73 1.82
N ALA A 69 -5.97 1.27 2.89
CA ALA A 69 -7.37 1.54 3.21
C ALA A 69 -7.53 1.94 4.69
N GLN A 70 -8.57 2.70 4.98
CA GLN A 70 -8.83 3.22 6.33
C GLN A 70 -9.32 2.11 7.26
N ILE A 71 -8.88 2.14 8.52
CA ILE A 71 -9.41 1.30 9.59
C ILE A 71 -10.63 2.02 10.19
N THR A 72 -11.79 1.37 10.14
CA THR A 72 -13.08 1.93 10.60
C THR A 72 -13.00 2.35 12.06
N GLY A 73 -13.53 3.54 12.36
CA GLY A 73 -13.52 4.07 13.72
C GLY A 73 -12.18 4.67 14.16
N THR A 74 -11.20 4.76 13.25
CA THR A 74 -9.91 5.41 13.48
C THR A 74 -9.58 6.37 12.33
N ASN A 75 -8.51 7.15 12.49
CA ASN A 75 -7.89 7.91 11.40
C ASN A 75 -6.63 7.25 10.86
N ASN A 76 -6.44 5.96 11.16
CA ASN A 76 -5.26 5.20 10.78
C ASN A 76 -5.56 4.32 9.56
N TYR A 77 -4.48 3.97 8.86
CA TYR A 77 -4.53 3.23 7.61
C TYR A 77 -3.68 1.97 7.69
N GLY A 78 -4.11 0.92 7.00
CA GLY A 78 -3.37 -0.32 6.85
C GLY A 78 -3.46 -0.85 5.42
N PRO A 79 -2.82 -1.99 5.12
CA PRO A 79 -2.91 -2.62 3.81
C PRO A 79 -4.37 -2.94 3.49
N TYR A 80 -4.81 -2.66 2.27
CA TYR A 80 -6.12 -3.09 1.78
C TYR A 80 -6.19 -4.61 1.82
N ASP A 81 -7.28 -5.12 2.37
CA ASP A 81 -7.57 -6.55 2.43
C ASP A 81 -9.08 -6.73 2.21
N PRO A 82 -9.50 -7.38 1.11
CA PRO A 82 -10.92 -7.56 0.80
C PRO A 82 -11.68 -8.38 1.84
N ASN A 83 -10.98 -9.15 2.68
CA ASN A 83 -11.56 -10.00 3.72
C ASN A 83 -11.48 -9.38 5.11
N ALA A 84 -10.89 -8.18 5.25
CA ALA A 84 -10.77 -7.52 6.54
C ALA A 84 -12.13 -7.13 7.12
N SER A 85 -12.31 -7.37 8.42
CA SER A 85 -13.51 -6.98 9.17
C SER A 85 -13.39 -5.61 9.85
N ASP A 86 -12.22 -4.97 9.77
CA ASP A 86 -11.89 -3.70 10.42
C ASP A 86 -12.02 -2.48 9.48
N GLY A 87 -12.63 -2.65 8.30
CA GLY A 87 -12.84 -1.58 7.32
C GLY A 87 -11.81 -1.51 6.20
N ARG A 88 -10.67 -2.20 6.32
CA ARG A 88 -9.63 -2.21 5.28
C ARG A 88 -10.04 -2.93 3.99
N ASN A 89 -11.25 -3.50 3.93
CA ASN A 89 -11.90 -3.98 2.72
C ASN A 89 -12.66 -2.90 1.93
N GLY A 90 -12.65 -1.66 2.44
CA GLY A 90 -13.32 -0.50 1.85
C GLY A 90 -12.58 0.13 0.67
N THR A 91 -12.64 1.45 0.57
CA THR A 91 -12.00 2.21 -0.51
C THR A 91 -10.49 2.28 -0.30
N ILE A 92 -9.72 1.94 -1.33
CA ILE A 92 -8.28 2.18 -1.40
C ILE A 92 -8.06 3.68 -1.56
N ILE A 93 -7.36 4.25 -0.60
CA ILE A 93 -7.14 5.69 -0.51
C ILE A 93 -5.94 6.12 -1.37
N GLY A 94 -5.04 5.17 -1.65
CA GLY A 94 -3.85 5.34 -2.46
C GLY A 94 -2.85 4.22 -2.21
N PHE A 95 -1.61 4.42 -2.64
CA PHE A 95 -0.52 3.46 -2.46
C PHE A 95 0.59 4.07 -1.60
N LEU A 96 1.21 3.25 -0.74
CA LEU A 96 2.36 3.68 0.07
C LEU A 96 3.48 4.20 -0.84
N GLU A 97 3.86 5.47 -0.68
CA GLU A 97 4.76 6.15 -1.61
C GLU A 97 6.15 5.54 -1.63
N SER A 98 6.69 5.25 -0.46
CA SER A 98 8.05 4.78 -0.28
C SER A 98 8.11 3.74 0.83
N GLN A 99 9.14 2.91 0.77
CA GLN A 99 9.51 2.02 1.86
C GLN A 99 9.60 2.75 3.21
N VAL A 100 9.11 2.08 4.25
CA VAL A 100 9.12 2.55 5.64
C VAL A 100 10.01 1.60 6.45
N HIS A 101 10.92 2.17 7.24
CA HIS A 101 11.70 1.42 8.21
C HIS A 101 10.86 1.14 9.45
N VAL A 102 10.79 -0.12 9.86
CA VAL A 102 9.98 -0.59 10.97
C VAL A 102 10.91 -1.22 12.01
N GLN A 103 10.87 -0.70 13.23
CA GLN A 103 11.63 -1.23 14.37
C GLN A 103 10.69 -1.93 15.34
N PHE A 104 11.04 -3.15 15.73
CA PHE A 104 10.31 -3.98 16.67
C PHE A 104 10.96 -3.93 18.04
N THR A 105 10.13 -3.85 19.07
CA THR A 105 10.52 -3.93 20.47
C THR A 105 9.93 -5.19 21.10
N ARG A 106 10.34 -5.53 22.33
CA ARG A 106 9.75 -6.69 23.06
C ARG A 106 8.24 -6.59 23.27
N THR A 107 7.67 -5.38 23.17
CA THR A 107 6.25 -5.11 23.42
C THR A 107 5.45 -4.77 22.16
N GLY A 108 6.07 -4.76 20.97
CA GLY A 108 5.41 -4.41 19.71
C GLY A 108 6.32 -3.59 18.80
N PHE A 109 5.85 -2.42 18.39
CA PHE A 109 6.60 -1.50 17.53
C PHE A 109 7.22 -0.36 18.34
N GLU A 110 8.35 0.18 17.90
CA GLU A 110 8.91 1.41 18.46
C GLU A 110 8.02 2.61 18.11
N ASP A 111 7.60 2.70 16.85
CA ASP A 111 6.56 3.61 16.36
C ASP A 111 5.48 2.80 15.65
N GLN A 112 4.35 2.58 16.32
CA GLN A 112 3.23 1.85 15.73
C GLN A 112 2.48 2.68 14.68
N TYR A 113 2.55 4.01 14.76
CA TYR A 113 1.71 4.93 13.99
C TYR A 113 2.53 5.95 13.18
N PRO A 114 3.47 5.49 12.33
CA PRO A 114 4.29 6.41 11.56
C PRO A 114 3.45 7.20 10.57
N THR A 115 3.81 8.47 10.38
CA THR A 115 3.29 9.30 9.29
C THR A 115 4.03 8.98 8.00
N VAL A 116 3.29 8.70 6.94
CA VAL A 116 3.84 8.27 5.65
C VAL A 116 3.23 9.06 4.49
N GLY A 117 3.95 9.07 3.37
CA GLY A 117 3.42 9.53 2.09
C GLY A 117 2.52 8.47 1.46
N VAL A 118 1.35 8.88 1.00
CA VAL A 118 0.41 8.09 0.21
C VAL A 118 0.22 8.74 -1.15
N ARG A 119 0.68 8.04 -2.19
CA ARG A 119 0.40 8.38 -3.58
C ARG A 119 -1.09 8.23 -3.82
N TYR A 120 -1.76 9.28 -4.28
CA TYR A 120 -3.18 9.26 -4.65
C TYR A 120 -3.40 9.63 -6.13
N MET A 121 -2.35 9.97 -6.86
CA MET A 121 -2.41 10.16 -8.31
C MET A 121 -1.14 9.67 -9.00
N GLY A 122 -1.26 8.94 -10.10
CA GLY A 122 -0.09 8.50 -10.87
C GLY A 122 -0.40 7.54 -12.00
N VAL A 123 0.63 7.23 -12.80
CA VAL A 123 0.59 6.11 -13.74
C VAL A 123 1.31 4.93 -13.10
N ILE A 124 0.63 3.80 -13.00
CA ILE A 124 1.14 2.60 -12.35
C ILE A 124 1.15 1.39 -13.30
N ASP A 125 2.01 0.42 -13.00
CA ASP A 125 1.92 -0.94 -13.54
C ASP A 125 1.32 -1.84 -12.45
N LYS A 126 0.04 -2.18 -12.57
CA LYS A 126 -0.62 -2.97 -11.51
C LYS A 126 -0.03 -4.36 -11.32
N LYS A 127 0.71 -4.89 -12.29
CA LYS A 127 1.35 -6.22 -12.19
C LYS A 127 2.59 -6.21 -11.29
N ASN A 128 3.19 -5.04 -11.10
CA ASN A 128 4.37 -4.87 -10.25
C ASN A 128 4.00 -4.38 -8.84
N LEU A 129 2.71 -4.30 -8.51
CA LEU A 129 2.30 -4.02 -7.14
C LEU A 129 2.74 -5.17 -6.23
N PRO A 130 3.16 -4.87 -5.00
CA PRO A 130 3.62 -5.89 -4.05
C PRO A 130 2.48 -6.78 -3.54
N TYR A 131 1.23 -6.31 -3.67
CA TYR A 131 0.02 -7.02 -3.29
C TYR A 131 -0.97 -6.98 -4.47
N THR A 132 -1.50 -8.14 -4.84
CA THR A 132 -2.43 -8.24 -5.98
C THR A 132 -3.81 -7.72 -5.60
N VAL A 133 -4.31 -6.75 -6.38
CA VAL A 133 -5.64 -6.16 -6.17
C VAL A 133 -6.55 -6.46 -7.36
N ASP A 134 -7.76 -6.95 -7.07
CA ASP A 134 -8.84 -7.05 -8.05
C ASP A 134 -9.54 -5.68 -8.21
N PHE A 135 -9.01 -4.85 -9.10
CA PHE A 135 -9.56 -3.52 -9.40
C PHE A 135 -10.94 -3.53 -10.07
N SER A 136 -11.51 -4.71 -10.40
CA SER A 136 -12.91 -4.81 -10.80
C SER A 136 -13.89 -4.72 -9.61
N LYS A 137 -13.38 -4.97 -8.39
CA LYS A 137 -14.14 -4.95 -7.14
C LYS A 137 -13.69 -3.85 -6.19
N ALA A 138 -12.38 -3.61 -6.13
CA ALA A 138 -11.82 -2.57 -5.29
C ALA A 138 -12.25 -1.18 -5.78
N LYS A 139 -12.45 -0.27 -4.83
CA LYS A 139 -12.73 1.15 -5.09
C LYS A 139 -11.46 1.96 -4.83
N LEU A 140 -11.20 3.00 -5.61
CA LEU A 140 -9.99 3.79 -5.50
C LEU A 140 -10.33 5.29 -5.42
N GLU A 141 -9.98 6.00 -4.35
CA GLU A 141 -10.34 7.43 -4.23
C GLU A 141 -9.57 8.33 -5.22
N GLY A 142 -8.34 7.94 -5.54
CA GLY A 142 -7.40 8.70 -6.35
C GLY A 142 -7.55 8.56 -7.87
N LEU A 143 -6.75 9.33 -8.62
CA LEU A 143 -6.65 9.22 -10.07
C LEU A 143 -5.46 8.35 -10.46
N PHE A 144 -5.73 7.11 -10.84
CA PHE A 144 -4.69 6.21 -11.31
C PHE A 144 -4.92 5.75 -12.73
N LEU A 145 -3.85 5.77 -13.51
CA LEU A 145 -3.81 5.24 -14.85
C LEU A 145 -2.95 3.98 -14.82
N ASP A 146 -3.50 2.85 -15.24
CA ASP A 146 -2.76 1.60 -15.41
C ASP A 146 -2.15 1.58 -16.81
N TYR A 147 -0.85 1.29 -16.86
CA TYR A 147 -0.09 1.08 -18.07
C TYR A 147 0.76 -0.19 -17.93
N ASP A 148 0.42 -1.20 -18.71
CA ASP A 148 1.16 -2.47 -18.75
C ASP A 148 2.46 -2.29 -19.55
N LYS A 149 3.57 -2.01 -18.87
CA LYS A 149 4.86 -1.72 -19.52
C LYS A 149 5.40 -2.91 -20.33
N GLY A 150 4.98 -4.12 -20.00
CA GLY A 150 5.41 -5.36 -20.67
C GLY A 150 4.49 -5.84 -21.80
N ALA A 151 3.37 -5.17 -22.08
CA ALA A 151 2.44 -5.60 -23.11
C ALA A 151 2.99 -5.38 -24.53
N ALA A 152 2.64 -6.29 -25.45
CA ALA A 152 2.94 -6.16 -26.88
C ALA A 152 2.23 -4.96 -27.53
N ALA A 153 1.07 -4.56 -26.99
CA ALA A 153 0.31 -3.37 -27.37
C ALA A 153 -0.22 -2.69 -26.09
N PRO A 154 0.59 -1.82 -25.45
CA PRO A 154 0.21 -1.25 -24.17
C PRO A 154 -0.88 -0.19 -24.35
N HIS A 155 -1.93 -0.29 -23.54
CA HIS A 155 -3.01 0.69 -23.48
C HIS A 155 -3.06 1.31 -22.10
N VAL A 156 -3.34 2.61 -22.04
CA VAL A 156 -3.60 3.30 -20.77
C VAL A 156 -5.07 3.08 -20.41
N THR A 157 -5.32 2.59 -19.21
CA THR A 157 -6.68 2.44 -18.66
C THR A 157 -6.81 3.22 -17.37
N VAL A 158 -7.96 3.86 -17.16
CA VAL A 158 -8.23 4.51 -15.87
C VAL A 158 -8.62 3.41 -14.87
N LEU A 159 -7.89 3.32 -13.76
CA LEU A 159 -8.25 2.44 -12.66
C LEU A 159 -9.41 3.06 -11.89
N ASN A 160 -10.51 2.32 -11.82
CA ASN A 160 -11.82 2.68 -11.28
C ASN A 160 -11.75 3.73 -10.14
N PRO A 161 -11.88 5.04 -10.45
CA PRO A 161 -12.03 6.04 -9.41
C PRO A 161 -13.35 5.71 -8.71
N ALA A 162 -13.36 5.71 -7.38
CA ALA A 162 -14.55 5.60 -6.56
C ALA A 162 -15.52 6.63 -7.13
N THR A 163 -16.53 6.14 -7.84
CA THR A 163 -17.44 7.00 -8.58
C THR A 163 -18.03 7.96 -7.57
N ALA A 164 -17.60 9.23 -7.64
CA ALA A 164 -18.41 10.33 -7.18
C ALA A 164 -19.77 10.05 -7.79
N ALA A 165 -20.76 9.75 -6.96
CA ALA A 165 -22.09 9.40 -7.41
C ALA A 165 -22.54 10.49 -8.38
N ALA A 166 -22.54 10.17 -9.68
CA ALA A 166 -23.12 11.05 -10.67
C ALA A 166 -24.61 11.00 -10.43
N SER A 167 -25.10 11.91 -9.60
CA SER A 167 -26.50 12.29 -9.52
C SER A 167 -26.88 12.96 -10.84
N ALA A 168 -26.93 12.17 -11.92
CA ALA A 168 -27.58 12.57 -13.15
C ALA A 168 -29.08 12.31 -12.96
N SER A 169 -29.78 13.25 -12.34
CA SER A 169 -31.22 13.36 -12.52
C SER A 169 -31.45 13.80 -13.97
N ASP A 170 -31.62 12.83 -14.86
CA ASP A 170 -32.10 13.07 -16.22
C ASP A 170 -33.58 13.45 -16.16
N THR A 171 -33.86 14.72 -15.86
CA THR A 171 -35.16 15.32 -16.14
C THR A 171 -35.28 15.52 -17.64
N SER A 172 -35.69 14.46 -18.33
CA SER A 172 -36.18 14.56 -19.70
C SER A 172 -37.42 15.47 -19.71
N HIS A 173 -37.27 16.66 -20.29
CA HIS A 173 -38.39 17.49 -20.69
C HIS A 173 -39.11 16.81 -21.86
N THR A 174 -40.28 16.26 -21.58
CA THR A 174 -41.28 15.97 -22.61
C THR A 174 -41.70 17.28 -23.27
N ALA A 175 -41.46 17.38 -24.57
CA ALA A 175 -42.09 18.36 -25.45
C ALA A 175 -43.56 17.99 -25.71
#